data_AF-A0A1G7YND8-F1
#
_entry.id   AF-A0A1G7YND8-F1
#
_cell.length_a   1.000
_cell.length_b   1.000
_cell.length_c   1.000
_cell.angle_alpha   90.00
_cell.angle_beta   90.00
_cell.angle_gamma   90.00
#
_symmetry.space_group_name_H-M   'P 1'
#
loop_
_entity.id
_entity.type
_entity.pdbx_description
1 polymer ?
#
loop_
_entity_poly.entity_id
_entity_poly.type
_entity_poly.pdbx_seq_one_letter_code
_entity_poly.pdbx_strand_id
1 'polypeptide(L)'
;MKRSAISLHATRMAALALALVTLAGCDTLNDWLAPDRVNYKATAIAPPLNVPSDLQAAPTQQKYVSPPANLALGGSPTRAVTAAGNATEGVPNAQDPLGMHIERDGDRRWLVVDGRTPQQLWPQLQEFWQDNGFVLKTDAPTTGIMSTDWAENRAKIPDDWFRRTIGKVVDFAYSTGTRDSFRTLVSRGPNDATDISITHSQMEEMLTGQDKTSSRWVERPRDPALEALFLAKLMEKFGLTDAQAKQLLTDATPATAPVTVDMAAGAATLDLQESFDRAWLRVGLALDRTNFAVDNRDREKGIYYVRYADTMQELKKEGLFGKLFYSGSSKKPAQEFLVNVRSKGDALTQVAVVDANGQVDTSSDAQHIVSLLHAQLN
;
A
#
# COMPACT_ATOMS: atom_id res chain seq x y z
N MET A 1 21.78 -35.17 74.02
CA MET A 1 20.51 -35.10 73.27
C MET A 1 20.65 -34.07 72.15
N LYS A 2 20.94 -34.49 70.91
CA LYS A 2 20.98 -33.62 69.73
C LYS A 2 19.99 -34.20 68.72
N ARG A 3 18.73 -33.77 68.76
CA ARG A 3 17.75 -34.14 67.72
C ARG A 3 18.09 -33.31 66.48
N SER A 4 18.40 -34.04 65.41
CA SER A 4 19.03 -33.59 64.18
C SER A 4 18.26 -32.46 63.48
N ALA A 5 18.93 -31.35 63.19
CA ALA A 5 18.40 -30.22 62.42
C ALA A 5 17.88 -30.62 61.01
N ILE A 6 18.29 -31.80 60.52
CA ILE A 6 17.93 -32.36 59.22
C ILE A 6 16.45 -32.76 59.19
N SER A 7 15.89 -33.29 60.29
CA SER A 7 14.48 -33.70 60.31
C SER A 7 13.52 -32.52 60.27
N LEU A 8 13.93 -31.36 60.81
CA LEU A 8 13.12 -30.14 60.81
C LEU A 8 13.04 -29.48 59.42
N HIS A 9 14.09 -29.61 58.61
CA HIS A 9 14.12 -29.07 57.24
C HIS A 9 13.32 -29.97 56.29
N ALA A 10 13.39 -31.29 56.48
CA ALA A 10 12.60 -32.25 55.72
C ALA A 10 11.08 -32.08 55.95
N THR A 11 10.65 -31.85 57.20
CA THR A 11 9.22 -31.62 57.50
C THR A 11 8.71 -30.29 56.96
N ARG A 12 9.54 -29.24 56.98
CA ARG A 12 9.19 -27.94 56.37
C ARG A 12 9.09 -28.01 54.86
N MET A 13 10.02 -28.70 54.19
CA MET A 13 9.99 -28.91 52.74
C MET A 13 8.78 -29.73 52.31
N ALA A 14 8.43 -30.78 53.06
CA ALA A 14 7.25 -31.60 52.80
C ALA A 14 5.95 -30.80 52.97
N ALA A 15 5.85 -29.95 53.99
CA ALA A 15 4.70 -29.07 54.18
C ALA A 15 4.56 -28.03 53.06
N LEU A 16 5.68 -27.49 52.56
CA LEU A 16 5.68 -26.53 51.47
C LEU A 16 5.28 -27.17 50.13
N ALA A 17 5.75 -28.39 49.86
CA ALA A 17 5.36 -29.16 48.68
C ALA A 17 3.86 -29.52 48.69
N LEU A 18 3.32 -29.90 49.86
CA LEU A 18 1.89 -30.19 50.00
C LEU A 18 1.01 -28.94 49.77
N ALA A 19 1.46 -27.78 50.25
CA ALA A 19 0.76 -26.51 50.03
C ALA A 19 0.76 -26.06 48.55
N LEU A 20 1.85 -26.28 47.83
CA LEU A 20 1.95 -25.96 46.40
C LEU A 20 1.04 -26.85 45.53
N VAL A 21 0.86 -28.12 45.89
CA VAL A 21 -0.04 -29.04 45.17
C VAL A 21 -1.51 -28.62 45.35
N THR A 22 -1.88 -28.07 46.50
CA THR A 22 -3.26 -27.60 46.73
C THR A 22 -3.63 -26.31 45.98
N LEU A 23 -2.65 -25.52 45.51
CA LEU A 23 -2.92 -24.29 44.76
C LEU A 23 -3.07 -24.51 43.23
N ALA A 24 -2.59 -25.64 42.69
CA ALA A 24 -2.66 -25.95 41.26
C ALA A 24 -3.90 -26.77 40.86
N GLY A 25 -4.83 -27.03 41.78
CA GLY A 25 -5.85 -28.06 41.63
C GLY A 25 -7.26 -27.63 41.22
N CYS A 26 -7.55 -26.34 41.00
CA CYS A 26 -8.95 -25.90 40.81
C CYS A 26 -9.40 -25.73 39.35
N ASP A 27 -8.53 -25.34 38.40
CA ASP A 27 -8.95 -25.18 37.00
C ASP A 27 -8.98 -26.51 36.22
N THR A 28 -8.00 -27.38 36.48
CA THR A 28 -7.82 -28.63 35.72
C THR A 28 -8.82 -29.72 36.10
N LEU A 29 -9.25 -29.77 37.37
CA LEU A 29 -10.30 -30.68 37.84
C LEU A 29 -11.70 -30.25 37.37
N ASN A 30 -11.94 -28.95 37.22
CA ASN A 30 -13.21 -28.44 36.68
C ASN A 30 -13.38 -28.77 35.18
N ASP A 31 -12.28 -28.74 34.42
CA ASP A 31 -12.27 -29.19 33.02
C ASP A 31 -12.48 -30.70 32.87
N TRP A 32 -12.00 -31.52 33.81
CA TRP A 32 -12.07 -32.99 33.74
C TRP A 32 -13.37 -33.59 34.29
N LEU A 33 -14.02 -32.91 35.25
CA LEU A 33 -15.26 -33.36 35.91
C LEU A 33 -16.55 -32.86 35.24
N ALA A 34 -16.48 -32.02 34.20
CA ALA A 34 -17.65 -31.48 33.51
C ALA A 34 -18.10 -32.44 32.37
N PRO A 35 -19.17 -33.25 32.54
CA PRO A 35 -19.52 -34.30 31.59
C PRO A 35 -20.23 -33.80 30.33
N ASP A 36 -20.67 -32.54 30.29
CA ASP A 36 -21.45 -31.99 29.18
C ASP A 36 -21.09 -30.54 28.88
N ARG A 37 -20.03 -30.33 28.09
CA ARG A 37 -19.86 -29.07 27.36
C ARG A 37 -20.59 -29.18 26.04
N VAL A 38 -21.85 -28.73 26.01
CA VAL A 38 -22.54 -28.49 24.75
C VAL A 38 -21.75 -27.44 23.98
N ASN A 39 -21.20 -27.82 22.82
CA ASN A 39 -20.41 -26.91 21.99
C ASN A 39 -21.35 -25.94 21.25
N TYR A 40 -21.81 -24.90 21.96
CA TYR A 40 -22.71 -23.88 21.40
C TYR A 40 -22.12 -23.14 20.20
N LYS A 41 -20.78 -23.12 20.05
CA LYS A 41 -20.09 -22.47 18.92
C LYS A 41 -20.18 -23.27 17.62
N ALA A 42 -20.39 -24.58 17.70
CA ALA A 42 -20.51 -25.47 16.55
C ALA A 42 -21.97 -25.85 16.24
N THR A 43 -22.94 -25.31 16.99
CA THR A 43 -24.35 -25.63 16.78
C THR A 43 -24.84 -25.07 15.45
N ALA A 44 -25.29 -25.97 14.56
CA ALA A 44 -25.88 -25.59 13.29
C ALA A 44 -27.17 -24.80 13.50
N ILE A 45 -27.36 -23.75 12.70
CA ILE A 45 -28.61 -22.97 12.66
C ILE A 45 -29.71 -23.88 12.07
N ALA A 46 -30.85 -23.99 12.75
CA ALA A 46 -31.98 -24.77 12.26
C ALA A 46 -32.53 -24.18 10.94
N PRO A 47 -32.83 -25.01 9.92
CA PRO A 47 -33.44 -24.54 8.68
C PRO A 47 -34.75 -23.78 8.93
N PRO A 48 -35.07 -22.75 8.14
CA PRO A 48 -36.35 -22.06 8.26
C PRO A 48 -37.50 -23.02 7.95
N LEU A 49 -38.62 -22.83 8.65
CA LEU A 49 -39.82 -23.64 8.44
C LEU A 49 -40.40 -23.36 7.05
N ASN A 50 -40.35 -24.35 6.16
CA ASN A 50 -41.04 -24.29 4.88
C ASN A 50 -42.53 -24.53 5.11
N VAL A 51 -43.32 -23.47 4.97
CA VAL A 51 -44.78 -23.56 5.05
C VAL A 51 -45.32 -23.86 3.65
N PRO A 52 -46.03 -24.99 3.44
CA PRO A 52 -46.61 -25.33 2.15
C PRO A 52 -47.71 -24.33 1.76
N SER A 53 -47.95 -24.17 0.45
CA SER A 53 -48.79 -23.13 -0.13
C SER A 53 -50.28 -23.22 0.20
N ASP A 54 -50.70 -24.28 0.88
CA ASP A 54 -52.06 -24.52 1.36
C ASP A 54 -52.29 -24.09 2.83
N LEU A 55 -51.23 -23.68 3.54
CA LEU A 55 -51.28 -23.27 4.94
C LEU A 55 -50.77 -21.84 5.15
N GLN A 56 -51.51 -21.04 5.92
CA GLN A 56 -51.04 -19.72 6.37
C GLN A 56 -50.21 -19.87 7.64
N ALA A 57 -48.99 -19.34 7.61
CA ALA A 57 -48.11 -19.33 8.78
C ALA A 57 -48.73 -18.51 9.93
N ALA A 58 -48.74 -19.08 11.14
CA ALA A 58 -49.20 -18.35 12.31
C ALA A 58 -48.29 -17.12 12.56
N PRO A 59 -48.86 -15.93 12.83
CA PRO A 59 -48.07 -14.73 13.10
C PRO A 59 -47.33 -14.90 14.42
N THR A 60 -46.06 -15.31 14.35
CA THR A 60 -45.19 -15.42 15.50
C THR A 60 -44.62 -14.03 15.80
N GLN A 61 -45.02 -13.45 16.93
CA GLN A 61 -44.32 -12.28 17.47
C GLN A 61 -42.93 -12.71 17.91
N GLN A 62 -41.91 -12.42 17.10
CA GLN A 62 -40.52 -12.74 17.42
C GLN A 62 -40.03 -11.85 18.57
N LYS A 63 -40.31 -12.26 19.80
CA LYS A 63 -39.81 -11.60 21.01
C LYS A 63 -38.30 -11.75 21.19
N TYR A 64 -37.70 -12.73 20.51
CA TYR A 64 -36.28 -13.05 20.61
C TYR A 64 -35.71 -13.21 19.20
N VAL A 65 -35.24 -12.10 18.63
CA VAL A 65 -34.48 -12.09 17.37
C VAL A 65 -33.01 -12.21 17.73
N SER A 66 -32.34 -13.27 17.30
CA SER A 66 -30.88 -13.36 17.45
C SER A 66 -30.23 -12.32 16.53
N PRO A 67 -29.26 -11.53 17.02
CA PRO A 67 -28.42 -10.72 16.16
C PRO A 67 -27.75 -11.62 15.10
N PRO A 68 -27.53 -11.11 13.87
CA PRO A 68 -26.88 -11.88 12.82
C PRO A 68 -25.43 -12.27 13.22
N ALA A 69 -25.00 -13.45 12.79
CA ALA A 69 -23.74 -14.08 13.22
C ALA A 69 -22.46 -13.32 12.82
N ASN A 70 -22.58 -12.27 12.00
CA ASN A 70 -21.49 -11.40 11.55
C ASN A 70 -21.28 -10.14 12.41
N LEU A 71 -22.03 -9.97 13.50
CA LEU A 71 -21.76 -8.91 14.49
C LEU A 71 -20.58 -9.33 15.38
N ALA A 72 -19.40 -8.79 15.09
CA ALA A 72 -18.24 -8.91 15.97
C ALA A 72 -18.55 -8.26 17.34
N LEU A 73 -18.30 -8.99 18.42
CA LEU A 73 -18.36 -8.46 19.79
C LEU A 73 -17.19 -7.49 19.97
N GLY A 74 -17.41 -6.18 19.82
CA GLY A 74 -16.35 -5.18 20.08
C GLY A 74 -16.36 -3.89 19.27
N GLY A 75 -17.49 -3.40 18.75
CA GLY A 75 -17.53 -2.10 18.07
C GLY A 75 -16.91 -2.09 16.67
N SER A 76 -16.75 -3.26 16.04
CA SER A 76 -16.37 -3.36 14.63
C SER A 76 -17.38 -2.59 13.77
N PRO A 77 -16.93 -1.81 12.78
CA PRO A 77 -17.82 -1.07 11.90
C PRO A 77 -18.84 -2.00 11.22
N THR A 78 -20.10 -1.58 11.14
CA THR A 78 -21.12 -2.26 10.34
C THR A 78 -20.68 -2.22 8.88
N ARG A 79 -20.43 -3.40 8.28
CA ARG A 79 -20.07 -3.50 6.85
C ARG A 79 -21.23 -3.04 5.98
N ALA A 80 -20.90 -2.28 4.93
CA ALA A 80 -21.88 -1.90 3.92
C ALA A 80 -22.08 -3.05 2.95
N VAL A 81 -23.23 -3.10 2.28
CA VAL A 81 -23.54 -4.15 1.31
C VAL A 81 -23.46 -3.55 -0.10
N THR A 82 -22.60 -4.13 -0.93
CA THR A 82 -22.50 -3.81 -2.37
C THR A 82 -23.79 -4.17 -3.11
N ALA A 83 -24.00 -3.63 -4.32
CA ALA A 83 -25.13 -4.00 -5.18
C ALA A 83 -25.19 -5.51 -5.49
N ALA A 84 -24.04 -6.20 -5.45
CA ALA A 84 -23.93 -7.64 -5.64
C ALA A 84 -24.25 -8.47 -4.38
N GLY A 85 -24.57 -7.83 -3.24
CA GLY A 85 -24.90 -8.50 -1.98
C GLY A 85 -23.69 -8.83 -1.08
N ASN A 86 -22.46 -8.53 -1.52
CA ASN A 86 -21.27 -8.73 -0.70
C ASN A 86 -21.16 -7.65 0.39
N ALA A 87 -20.86 -8.06 1.62
CA ALA A 87 -20.57 -7.16 2.73
C ALA A 87 -19.11 -6.72 2.70
N THR A 88 -18.87 -5.42 2.61
CA THR A 88 -17.55 -4.79 2.44
C THR A 88 -17.26 -3.79 3.56
N GLU A 89 -15.98 -3.62 3.89
CA GLU A 89 -15.52 -2.55 4.79
C GLU A 89 -15.70 -1.17 4.16
N GLY A 90 -15.49 -1.01 2.85
CA GLY A 90 -15.76 0.27 2.16
C GLY A 90 -17.24 0.62 2.12
N VAL A 91 -17.58 1.89 1.93
CA VAL A 91 -18.96 2.35 1.75
C VAL A 91 -19.23 2.62 0.27
N PRO A 92 -19.98 1.73 -0.44
CA PRO A 92 -20.29 1.92 -1.85
C PRO A 92 -21.04 3.21 -2.12
N ASN A 93 -20.68 3.87 -3.22
CA ASN A 93 -21.33 5.08 -3.72
C ASN A 93 -21.46 5.03 -5.25
N ALA A 94 -21.96 6.11 -5.87
CA ALA A 94 -22.21 6.15 -7.32
C ALA A 94 -20.91 6.14 -8.16
N GLN A 95 -19.81 6.65 -7.61
CA GLN A 95 -18.51 6.72 -8.25
C GLN A 95 -17.68 5.45 -7.98
N ASP A 96 -17.82 4.86 -6.79
CA ASP A 96 -17.18 3.62 -6.39
C ASP A 96 -18.22 2.59 -5.90
N PRO A 97 -18.71 1.71 -6.78
CA PRO A 97 -19.73 0.71 -6.45
C PRO A 97 -19.27 -0.39 -5.47
N LEU A 98 -17.96 -0.50 -5.22
CA LEU A 98 -17.38 -1.44 -4.25
C LEU A 98 -17.00 -0.77 -2.93
N GLY A 99 -17.04 0.58 -2.90
CA GLY A 99 -16.59 1.42 -1.80
C GLY A 99 -15.08 1.38 -1.57
N MET A 100 -14.34 0.82 -2.53
CA MET A 100 -12.90 0.66 -2.50
C MET A 100 -12.34 0.65 -3.92
N HIS A 101 -11.22 1.35 -4.12
CA HIS A 101 -10.49 1.37 -5.38
C HIS A 101 -8.98 1.50 -5.14
N ILE A 102 -8.18 1.25 -6.18
CA ILE A 102 -6.73 1.44 -6.13
C ILE A 102 -6.40 2.75 -6.81
N GLU A 103 -5.65 3.60 -6.12
CA GLU A 103 -4.96 4.73 -6.72
C GLU A 103 -3.48 4.42 -6.92
N ARG A 104 -2.87 5.05 -7.93
CA ARG A 104 -1.46 4.88 -8.25
C ARG A 104 -0.77 6.19 -8.61
N ASP A 105 0.50 6.25 -8.27
CA ASP A 105 1.43 7.31 -8.61
C ASP A 105 2.81 6.68 -8.88
N GLY A 106 3.20 6.63 -10.17
CA GLY A 106 4.38 5.90 -10.62
C GLY A 106 4.31 4.40 -10.26
N ASP A 107 5.28 3.93 -9.48
CA ASP A 107 5.36 2.55 -8.99
C ASP A 107 4.67 2.35 -7.62
N ARG A 108 4.18 3.42 -7.00
CA ARG A 108 3.44 3.36 -5.74
C ARG A 108 1.95 3.18 -6.01
N ARG A 109 1.34 2.26 -5.26
CA ARG A 109 -0.10 2.00 -5.27
C ARG A 109 -0.63 2.00 -3.84
N TRP A 110 -1.86 2.44 -3.66
CA TRP A 110 -2.55 2.35 -2.38
C TRP A 110 -4.02 2.03 -2.61
N LEU A 111 -4.60 1.38 -1.60
CA LEU A 111 -6.02 1.13 -1.51
C LEU A 111 -6.69 2.35 -0.89
N VAL A 112 -7.69 2.90 -1.57
CA VAL A 112 -8.61 3.89 -1.03
C VAL A 112 -9.85 3.17 -0.55
N VAL A 113 -10.27 3.45 0.69
CA VAL A 113 -11.48 2.87 1.30
C VAL A 113 -12.44 3.99 1.67
N ASP A 114 -13.59 4.03 1.01
CA ASP A 114 -14.56 5.11 1.14
C ASP A 114 -15.38 5.01 2.44
N GLY A 115 -15.68 6.16 3.04
CA GLY A 115 -16.59 6.28 4.18
C GLY A 115 -16.08 5.61 5.46
N ARG A 116 -14.76 5.45 5.59
CA ARG A 116 -14.10 4.83 6.74
C ARG A 116 -12.96 5.69 7.24
N THR A 117 -12.83 5.74 8.56
CA THR A 117 -11.68 6.39 9.22
C THR A 117 -10.54 5.40 9.45
N PRO A 118 -9.27 5.88 9.53
CA PRO A 118 -8.13 5.02 9.84
C PRO A 118 -8.33 4.19 11.11
N GLN A 119 -8.99 4.77 12.13
CA GLN A 119 -9.25 4.11 13.41
C GLN A 119 -10.24 2.95 13.29
N GLN A 120 -11.18 3.01 12.35
CA GLN A 120 -12.14 1.94 12.11
C GLN A 120 -11.52 0.74 11.41
N LEU A 121 -10.52 0.96 10.55
CA LEU A 121 -9.84 -0.09 9.79
C LEU A 121 -8.63 -0.67 10.52
N TRP A 122 -8.11 0.02 11.54
CA TRP A 122 -6.90 -0.38 12.26
C TRP A 122 -6.95 -1.81 12.83
N PRO A 123 -8.01 -2.25 13.52
CA PRO A 123 -8.06 -3.62 14.05
C PRO A 123 -8.04 -4.68 12.95
N GLN A 124 -8.70 -4.42 11.82
CA GLN A 124 -8.76 -5.32 10.68
C GLN A 124 -7.40 -5.43 9.98
N LEU A 125 -6.60 -4.36 10.00
CA LEU A 125 -5.21 -4.38 9.54
C LEU A 125 -4.31 -5.17 10.50
N GLN A 126 -4.50 -5.04 11.81
CA GLN A 126 -3.76 -5.84 12.80
C GLN A 126 -4.05 -7.33 12.60
N GLU A 127 -5.33 -7.69 12.51
CA GLU A 127 -5.78 -9.06 12.23
C GLU A 127 -5.24 -9.56 10.90
N PHE A 128 -5.30 -8.73 9.84
CA PHE A 128 -4.77 -9.10 8.52
C PHE A 128 -3.32 -9.57 8.60
N TRP A 129 -2.43 -8.82 9.25
CA TRP A 129 -1.03 -9.23 9.35
C TRP A 129 -0.85 -10.50 10.20
N GLN A 130 -1.59 -10.61 11.32
CA GLN A 130 -1.53 -11.77 12.21
C GLN A 130 -2.07 -13.05 11.53
N ASP A 131 -3.21 -12.96 10.85
CA ASP A 131 -3.83 -14.06 10.09
C ASP A 131 -2.91 -14.55 8.96
N ASN A 132 -2.07 -13.66 8.43
CA ASN A 132 -1.08 -13.98 7.41
C ASN A 132 0.28 -14.40 7.99
N GLY A 133 0.38 -14.63 9.31
CA GLY A 133 1.56 -15.17 9.98
C GLY A 133 2.66 -14.15 10.26
N PHE A 134 2.38 -12.86 10.16
CA PHE A 134 3.32 -11.80 10.48
C PHE A 134 3.16 -11.30 11.90
N VAL A 135 4.28 -11.10 12.58
CA VAL A 135 4.32 -10.41 13.89
C VAL A 135 4.51 -8.93 13.63
N LEU A 136 3.73 -8.09 14.32
CA LEU A 136 3.89 -6.64 14.25
C LEU A 136 5.05 -6.18 15.12
N LYS A 137 6.02 -5.49 14.51
CA LYS A 137 7.13 -4.82 15.20
C LYS A 137 6.75 -3.41 15.62
N THR A 138 6.04 -2.69 14.76
CA THR A 138 5.48 -1.36 15.06
C THR A 138 3.98 -1.39 14.86
N ASP A 139 3.27 -0.86 15.85
CA ASP A 139 1.82 -0.71 15.83
C ASP A 139 1.48 0.67 16.41
N ALA A 140 1.41 1.66 15.54
CA ALA A 140 1.27 3.07 15.90
C ALA A 140 0.04 3.69 15.20
N PRO A 141 -1.18 3.48 15.74
CA PRO A 141 -2.42 4.03 15.16
C PRO A 141 -2.43 5.56 15.13
N THR A 142 -1.70 6.21 16.04
CA THR A 142 -1.58 7.67 16.11
C THR A 142 -0.83 8.26 14.92
N THR A 143 0.19 7.56 14.42
CA THR A 143 0.96 7.98 13.24
C THR A 143 0.50 7.28 11.96
N GLY A 144 -0.46 6.35 12.06
CA GLY A 144 -0.93 5.55 10.94
C GLY A 144 0.11 4.57 10.41
N ILE A 145 1.11 4.18 11.21
CA ILE A 145 2.21 3.32 10.76
C ILE A 145 2.13 1.96 11.45
N MET A 146 2.15 0.91 10.65
CA MET A 146 2.28 -0.47 11.10
C MET A 146 3.43 -1.12 10.34
N SER A 147 4.27 -1.90 11.02
CA SER A 147 5.32 -2.66 10.35
C SER A 147 5.46 -4.05 10.93
N THR A 148 5.68 -5.02 10.05
CA THR A 148 5.97 -6.39 10.45
C THR A 148 7.42 -6.51 10.90
N ASP A 149 7.71 -7.50 11.73
CA ASP A 149 9.08 -7.91 11.98
C ASP A 149 9.70 -8.53 10.72
N TRP A 150 11.03 -8.59 10.68
CA TRP A 150 11.76 -9.27 9.63
C TRP A 150 11.51 -10.76 9.74
N ALA A 151 10.80 -11.34 8.77
CA ALA A 151 10.47 -12.75 8.81
C ALA A 151 11.68 -13.59 8.36
N GLU A 152 12.51 -14.04 9.32
CA GLU A 152 13.59 -15.01 9.09
C GLU A 152 13.08 -16.43 8.82
N ASN A 153 11.94 -16.79 9.43
CA ASN A 153 11.39 -18.14 9.37
C ASN A 153 9.93 -18.11 8.89
N ARG A 154 9.77 -18.17 7.56
CA ARG A 154 8.46 -18.21 6.88
C ARG A 154 7.65 -19.50 7.17
N ALA A 155 8.16 -20.44 7.96
CA ALA A 155 7.45 -21.67 8.36
C ALA A 155 6.23 -21.42 9.28
N LYS A 156 6.02 -20.18 9.76
CA LYS A 156 4.82 -19.79 10.52
C LYS A 156 3.71 -19.18 9.66
N ILE A 157 3.95 -18.94 8.37
CA ILE A 157 2.92 -18.47 7.44
C ILE A 157 2.03 -19.66 7.09
N PRO A 158 0.69 -19.57 7.25
CA PRO A 158 -0.21 -20.68 6.95
C PRO A 158 0.04 -21.27 5.56
N ASP A 159 0.24 -22.59 5.51
CA ASP A 159 0.79 -23.31 4.36
C ASP A 159 -0.06 -23.23 3.09
N ASP A 160 -1.34 -22.89 3.21
CA ASP A 160 -2.32 -23.27 2.20
C ASP A 160 -2.59 -22.21 1.14
N TRP A 161 -2.48 -20.91 1.44
CA TRP A 161 -2.76 -19.86 0.44
C TRP A 161 -1.48 -19.20 -0.07
N PHE A 162 -0.56 -18.85 0.83
CA PHE A 162 0.69 -18.16 0.48
C PHE A 162 1.56 -19.02 -0.44
N ARG A 163 1.69 -20.32 -0.17
CA ARG A 163 2.42 -21.26 -1.03
C ARG A 163 1.73 -21.49 -2.38
N ARG A 164 0.39 -21.49 -2.44
CA ARG A 164 -0.36 -21.74 -3.69
C ARG A 164 -0.33 -20.54 -4.65
N THR A 165 -0.34 -19.32 -4.14
CA THR A 165 -0.35 -18.10 -4.95
C THR A 165 1.06 -17.65 -5.36
N ILE A 166 2.05 -17.81 -4.48
CA ILE A 166 3.45 -17.43 -4.75
C ILE A 166 4.24 -18.59 -5.43
N GLY A 167 3.82 -19.84 -5.23
CA GLY A 167 4.59 -21.05 -5.56
C GLY A 167 4.64 -21.48 -7.04
N LYS A 168 4.45 -20.56 -7.99
CA LYS A 168 4.63 -20.87 -9.43
C LYS A 168 5.57 -19.92 -10.19
N VAL A 169 6.05 -18.83 -9.58
CA VAL A 169 6.86 -17.83 -10.29
C VAL A 169 8.15 -17.46 -9.55
N VAL A 170 8.41 -17.98 -8.35
CA VAL A 170 9.65 -17.65 -7.64
C VAL A 170 10.27 -18.88 -6.96
N ASP A 171 11.46 -19.26 -7.43
CA ASP A 171 12.39 -20.26 -6.88
C ASP A 171 12.99 -19.81 -5.51
N PHE A 172 12.30 -18.90 -4.81
CA PHE A 172 12.77 -18.14 -3.65
C PHE A 172 12.31 -18.75 -2.31
N ALA A 173 11.42 -19.75 -2.37
CA ALA A 173 10.68 -20.22 -1.18
C ALA A 173 11.49 -21.08 -0.19
N TYR A 174 12.81 -21.27 -0.40
CA TYR A 174 13.69 -21.96 0.54
C TYR A 174 15.08 -21.31 0.70
N SER A 175 15.26 -20.05 0.26
CA SER A 175 16.53 -19.37 0.48
C SER A 175 16.66 -19.01 1.96
N THR A 176 17.52 -19.74 2.68
CA THR A 176 17.85 -19.51 4.10
C THR A 176 18.54 -18.15 4.36
N GLY A 177 18.71 -17.33 3.32
CA GLY A 177 19.43 -16.06 3.35
C GLY A 177 18.58 -14.84 3.01
N THR A 178 17.26 -14.89 3.00
CA THR A 178 16.42 -13.71 2.67
C THR A 178 15.40 -13.41 3.75
N ARG A 179 15.25 -12.13 4.10
CA ARG A 179 14.29 -11.63 5.08
C ARG A 179 13.43 -10.56 4.43
N ASP A 180 12.16 -10.56 4.80
CA ASP A 180 11.19 -9.64 4.23
C ASP A 180 10.41 -9.00 5.37
N SER A 181 10.14 -7.72 5.22
CA SER A 181 9.29 -6.95 6.12
C SER A 181 8.37 -6.06 5.31
N PHE A 182 7.19 -5.80 5.87
CA PHE A 182 6.19 -4.95 5.26
C PHE A 182 5.91 -3.76 6.17
N ARG A 183 5.75 -2.60 5.54
CA ARG A 183 5.28 -1.39 6.21
C ARG A 183 3.94 -1.00 5.62
N THR A 184 2.92 -0.93 6.47
CA THR A 184 1.63 -0.32 6.14
C THR A 184 1.61 1.12 6.59
N LEU A 185 1.22 2.02 5.69
CA LEU A 185 0.91 3.40 6.03
C LEU A 185 -0.58 3.63 5.77
N VAL A 186 -1.28 4.11 6.80
CA VAL A 186 -2.70 4.42 6.82
C VAL A 186 -2.85 5.93 7.01
N SER A 187 -3.44 6.61 6.05
CA SER A 187 -3.69 8.05 6.11
C SER A 187 -5.14 8.38 5.84
N ARG A 188 -5.59 9.54 6.30
CA ARG A 188 -6.90 10.07 5.93
C ARG A 188 -6.83 10.64 4.52
N GLY A 189 -7.62 10.08 3.62
CA GLY A 189 -7.83 10.58 2.27
C GLY A 189 -8.89 11.70 2.24
N PRO A 190 -9.17 12.27 1.05
CA PRO A 190 -10.27 13.20 0.86
C PRO A 190 -11.64 12.53 1.11
N ASN A 191 -12.70 13.32 1.33
CA ASN A 191 -14.08 12.83 1.42
C ASN A 191 -14.33 11.70 2.44
N ASP A 192 -13.70 11.77 3.61
CA ASP A 192 -13.77 10.73 4.66
C ASP A 192 -13.32 9.33 4.19
N ALA A 193 -12.45 9.28 3.18
CA ALA A 193 -11.78 8.05 2.77
C ALA A 193 -10.54 7.78 3.63
N THR A 194 -10.07 6.53 3.59
CA THR A 194 -8.79 6.10 4.16
C THR A 194 -7.90 5.51 3.08
N ASP A 195 -6.68 6.01 2.99
CA ASP A 195 -5.66 5.51 2.08
C ASP A 195 -4.76 4.52 2.82
N ILE A 196 -4.53 3.36 2.23
CA ILE A 196 -3.71 2.28 2.79
C ILE A 196 -2.68 1.86 1.76
N SER A 197 -1.41 2.12 2.06
CA SER A 197 -0.29 1.63 1.26
C SER A 197 0.47 0.54 1.98
N ILE A 198 0.98 -0.44 1.23
CA ILE A 198 1.83 -1.52 1.74
C ILE A 198 3.14 -1.46 0.95
N THR A 199 4.26 -1.28 1.65
CA THR A 199 5.60 -1.25 1.06
C THR A 199 6.41 -2.44 1.54
N HIS A 200 7.11 -3.08 0.61
CA HIS A 200 7.97 -4.23 0.84
C HIS A 200 9.42 -3.79 1.06
N SER A 201 10.10 -4.40 2.03
CA SER A 201 11.53 -4.26 2.23
C SER A 201 12.16 -5.64 2.36
N GLN A 202 13.29 -5.85 1.67
CA GLN A 202 13.98 -7.13 1.61
C GLN A 202 15.45 -6.98 2.00
N MET A 203 15.96 -7.94 2.76
CA MET A 203 17.37 -8.11 3.05
C MET A 203 17.84 -9.48 2.58
N GLU A 204 19.00 -9.52 1.93
CA GLU A 204 19.66 -10.75 1.50
C GLU A 204 21.01 -10.89 2.21
N GLU A 205 21.29 -12.08 2.72
CA GLU A 205 22.56 -12.46 3.33
C GLU A 205 23.59 -12.69 2.22
N MET A 206 24.53 -11.75 2.10
CA MET A 206 25.67 -11.90 1.21
C MET A 206 26.88 -12.38 1.99
N LEU A 207 27.39 -13.55 1.59
CA LEU A 207 28.67 -14.06 2.05
C LEU A 207 29.80 -13.13 1.56
N THR A 208 30.71 -12.80 2.45
CA THR A 208 31.87 -11.93 2.24
C THR A 208 33.16 -12.67 2.60
N GLY A 209 34.29 -12.19 2.06
CA GLY A 209 35.60 -12.84 2.17
C GLY A 209 35.88 -13.83 1.05
N GLN A 210 37.17 -14.02 0.70
CA GLN A 210 37.59 -14.99 -0.33
C GLN A 210 37.15 -16.43 0.00
N ASP A 211 37.07 -16.75 1.30
CA ASP A 211 36.67 -18.06 1.80
C ASP A 211 35.16 -18.17 2.12
N LYS A 212 34.36 -17.12 1.85
CA LYS A 212 32.91 -17.04 2.14
C LYS A 212 32.54 -17.33 3.61
N THR A 213 33.41 -16.98 4.56
CA THR A 213 33.25 -17.30 6.00
C THR A 213 32.54 -16.21 6.81
N SER A 214 32.37 -15.00 6.28
CA SER A 214 31.60 -13.93 6.93
C SER A 214 30.32 -13.64 6.15
N SER A 215 29.27 -13.15 6.81
CA SER A 215 28.04 -12.74 6.14
C SER A 215 27.65 -11.32 6.53
N ARG A 216 26.97 -10.62 5.61
CA ARG A 216 26.34 -9.32 5.88
C ARG A 216 24.98 -9.26 5.21
N TRP A 217 24.04 -8.62 5.87
CA TRP A 217 22.73 -8.34 5.30
C TRP A 217 22.82 -7.12 4.38
N VAL A 218 22.32 -7.27 3.16
CA VAL A 218 22.31 -6.22 2.14
C VAL A 218 20.87 -5.96 1.73
N GLU A 219 20.48 -4.69 1.70
CA GLU A 219 19.17 -4.28 1.24
C GLU A 219 19.02 -4.58 -0.26
N ARG A 220 17.89 -5.18 -0.63
CA ARG A 220 17.54 -5.48 -2.01
C ARG A 220 16.41 -4.54 -2.47
N PRO A 221 16.29 -4.33 -3.79
CA PRO A 221 15.15 -3.61 -4.33
C PRO A 221 13.83 -4.19 -3.83
N ARG A 222 12.86 -3.33 -3.54
CA ARG A 222 11.48 -3.74 -3.25
C ARG A 222 10.88 -4.54 -4.41
N ASP A 223 9.83 -5.28 -4.11
CA ASP A 223 9.07 -6.09 -5.08
C ASP A 223 7.64 -5.53 -5.20
N PRO A 224 7.35 -4.69 -6.22
CA PRO A 224 6.02 -4.13 -6.42
C PRO A 224 4.94 -5.19 -6.70
N ALA A 225 5.30 -6.36 -7.22
CA ALA A 225 4.34 -7.43 -7.47
C ALA A 225 3.89 -8.06 -6.14
N LEU A 226 4.81 -8.20 -5.19
CA LEU A 226 4.49 -8.67 -3.84
C LEU A 226 3.63 -7.64 -3.08
N GLU A 227 3.94 -6.36 -3.19
CA GLU A 227 3.13 -5.26 -2.62
C GLU A 227 1.68 -5.31 -3.16
N ALA A 228 1.52 -5.46 -4.48
CA ALA A 228 0.21 -5.59 -5.12
C ALA A 228 -0.56 -6.82 -4.64
N LEU A 229 0.12 -7.95 -4.42
CA LEU A 229 -0.49 -9.17 -3.89
C LEU A 229 -1.03 -8.98 -2.47
N PHE A 230 -0.27 -8.32 -1.59
CA PHE A 230 -0.75 -8.04 -0.23
C PHE A 230 -1.91 -7.04 -0.23
N LEU A 231 -1.92 -6.06 -1.14
CA LEU A 231 -3.09 -5.20 -1.35
C LEU A 231 -4.32 -5.98 -1.83
N ALA A 232 -4.15 -6.94 -2.75
CA ALA A 232 -5.24 -7.83 -3.18
C ALA A 232 -5.85 -8.59 -1.99
N LYS A 233 -4.97 -9.16 -1.15
CA LYS A 233 -5.38 -9.94 0.03
C LYS A 233 -6.04 -9.07 1.09
N LEU A 234 -5.60 -7.83 1.24
CA LEU A 234 -6.26 -6.88 2.12
C LEU A 234 -7.68 -6.58 1.64
N MET A 235 -7.88 -6.36 0.34
CA MET A 235 -9.21 -6.17 -0.25
C MET A 235 -10.13 -7.38 -0.05
N GLU A 236 -9.58 -8.60 -0.13
CA GLU A 236 -10.32 -9.82 0.21
C GLU A 236 -10.72 -9.87 1.70
N LYS A 237 -9.81 -9.53 2.62
CA LYS A 237 -10.11 -9.41 4.06
C LYS A 237 -11.21 -8.36 4.31
N PHE A 238 -11.25 -7.31 3.48
CA PHE A 238 -12.28 -6.27 3.51
C PHE A 238 -13.59 -6.66 2.81
N GLY A 239 -13.69 -7.87 2.25
CA GLY A 239 -14.95 -8.43 1.77
C GLY A 239 -15.14 -8.44 0.25
N LEU A 240 -14.11 -8.10 -0.53
CA LEU A 240 -14.12 -8.33 -1.97
C LEU A 240 -13.79 -9.78 -2.32
N THR A 241 -14.23 -10.20 -3.50
CA THR A 241 -13.78 -11.47 -4.09
C THR A 241 -12.39 -11.32 -4.72
N ASP A 242 -11.65 -12.43 -4.86
CA ASP A 242 -10.34 -12.46 -5.53
C ASP A 242 -10.41 -11.85 -6.96
N ALA A 243 -11.50 -12.08 -7.68
CA ALA A 243 -11.71 -11.50 -9.01
C ALA A 243 -11.86 -9.97 -8.96
N GLN A 244 -12.64 -9.44 -8.01
CA GLN A 244 -12.81 -8.01 -7.81
C GLN A 244 -11.51 -7.33 -7.38
N ALA A 245 -10.77 -7.93 -6.44
CA ALA A 245 -9.49 -7.42 -5.98
C ALA A 245 -8.45 -7.32 -7.12
N LYS A 246 -8.36 -8.36 -7.96
CA LYS A 246 -7.48 -8.35 -9.15
C LYS A 246 -7.90 -7.31 -10.19
N GLN A 247 -9.20 -7.15 -10.40
CA GLN A 247 -9.73 -6.15 -11.32
C GLN A 247 -9.34 -4.74 -10.86
N LEU A 248 -9.54 -4.40 -9.58
CA LEU A 248 -9.19 -3.09 -9.03
C LEU A 248 -7.68 -2.79 -9.11
N LEU A 249 -6.81 -3.78 -8.98
CA LEU A 249 -5.36 -3.59 -9.17
C LEU A 249 -5.00 -3.26 -10.63
N THR A 250 -5.74 -3.84 -11.57
CA THR A 250 -5.57 -3.60 -13.02
C THR A 250 -6.12 -2.22 -13.40
N ASP A 251 -7.28 -1.87 -12.85
CA ASP A 251 -7.99 -0.61 -13.08
C ASP A 251 -7.49 0.54 -12.17
N ALA A 252 -6.25 0.42 -11.67
CA ALA A 252 -5.67 1.39 -10.76
C ALA A 252 -5.66 2.81 -11.36
N THR A 253 -6.42 3.71 -10.72
CA THR A 253 -6.67 5.07 -11.19
C THR A 253 -5.44 5.93 -10.90
N PRO A 254 -4.93 6.73 -11.85
CA PRO A 254 -3.89 7.71 -11.55
C PRO A 254 -4.38 8.70 -10.48
N ALA A 255 -3.65 8.80 -9.38
CA ALA A 255 -4.03 9.64 -8.22
C ALA A 255 -4.05 11.14 -8.53
N THR A 256 -3.33 11.53 -9.58
CA THR A 256 -3.34 12.87 -10.12
C THR A 256 -4.22 12.91 -11.36
N ALA A 257 -5.05 13.96 -11.47
CA ALA A 257 -5.84 14.20 -12.67
C ALA A 257 -4.91 14.15 -13.92
N PRO A 258 -5.34 13.46 -14.99
CA PRO A 258 -4.54 13.31 -16.19
C PRO A 258 -4.27 14.69 -16.78
N VAL A 259 -3.03 14.90 -17.20
CA VAL A 259 -2.65 16.15 -17.86
C VAL A 259 -3.20 16.13 -19.28
N THR A 260 -4.09 17.07 -19.59
CA THR A 260 -4.67 17.18 -20.94
C THR A 260 -3.76 18.02 -21.82
N VAL A 261 -3.42 17.51 -23.01
CA VAL A 261 -2.70 18.28 -24.03
C VAL A 261 -3.71 18.99 -24.92
N ASP A 262 -3.57 20.31 -25.03
CA ASP A 262 -4.26 21.10 -26.04
C ASP A 262 -3.26 21.52 -27.12
N MET A 263 -3.55 21.10 -28.36
CA MET A 263 -2.77 21.38 -29.56
C MET A 263 -3.57 22.35 -30.45
N ALA A 264 -3.78 23.57 -29.98
CA ALA A 264 -4.49 24.60 -30.72
C ALA A 264 -3.52 25.41 -31.59
N ALA A 265 -3.81 25.53 -32.90
CA ALA A 265 -3.08 26.40 -33.83
C ALA A 265 -1.54 26.24 -33.86
N GLY A 266 -1.03 25.02 -33.58
CA GLY A 266 0.41 24.71 -33.53
C GLY A 266 1.10 25.02 -32.20
N ALA A 267 0.38 25.59 -31.23
CA ALA A 267 0.83 25.75 -29.85
C ALA A 267 0.48 24.49 -29.05
N ALA A 268 1.49 23.89 -28.40
CA ALA A 268 1.30 22.77 -27.48
C ALA A 268 1.21 23.31 -26.05
N THR A 269 0.10 23.05 -25.38
CA THR A 269 -0.09 23.44 -23.97
C THR A 269 -0.61 22.26 -23.15
N LEU A 270 -0.28 22.24 -21.86
CA LEU A 270 -0.74 21.24 -20.91
C LEU A 270 -1.67 21.90 -19.91
N ASP A 271 -2.86 21.35 -19.73
CA ASP A 271 -3.80 21.79 -18.72
C ASP A 271 -3.82 20.74 -17.59
N LEU A 272 -3.53 21.18 -16.36
CA LEU A 272 -3.45 20.38 -15.14
C LEU A 272 -4.60 20.81 -14.23
N GLN A 273 -5.49 19.89 -13.85
CA GLN A 273 -6.59 20.17 -12.91
C GLN A 273 -6.11 20.21 -11.46
N GLU A 274 -5.23 21.17 -11.17
CA GLU A 274 -4.73 21.44 -9.84
C GLU A 274 -4.37 22.91 -9.67
N SER A 275 -4.20 23.34 -8.42
CA SER A 275 -3.77 24.70 -8.10
C SER A 275 -2.34 24.98 -8.57
N PHE A 276 -2.03 26.25 -8.81
CA PHE A 276 -0.69 26.69 -9.22
C PHE A 276 0.42 26.11 -8.35
N ASP A 277 0.24 26.09 -7.03
CA ASP A 277 1.27 25.62 -6.10
C ASP A 277 1.62 24.14 -6.29
N ARG A 278 0.62 23.30 -6.56
CA ARG A 278 0.83 21.86 -6.80
C ARG A 278 1.43 21.63 -8.17
N ALA A 279 0.86 22.28 -9.20
CA ALA A 279 1.37 22.22 -10.57
C ALA A 279 2.84 22.68 -10.65
N TRP A 280 3.20 23.77 -9.96
CA TRP A 280 4.57 24.28 -9.91
C TRP A 280 5.55 23.22 -9.42
N LEU A 281 5.29 22.60 -8.26
CA LEU A 281 6.15 21.56 -7.71
C LEU A 281 6.26 20.35 -8.65
N ARG A 282 5.13 19.92 -9.23
CA ARG A 282 5.06 18.75 -10.10
C ARG A 282 5.79 18.97 -11.43
N VAL A 283 5.66 20.16 -12.03
CA VAL A 283 6.39 20.56 -13.25
C VAL A 283 7.89 20.63 -12.97
N GLY A 284 8.32 21.21 -11.84
CA GLY A 284 9.73 21.22 -11.46
C GLY A 284 10.32 19.81 -11.36
N LEU A 285 9.61 18.88 -10.71
CA LEU A 285 10.04 17.49 -10.60
C LEU A 285 10.06 16.76 -11.95
N ALA A 286 9.07 17.04 -12.81
CA ALA A 286 9.03 16.48 -14.17
C ALA A 286 10.24 16.94 -14.99
N LEU A 287 10.58 18.23 -14.92
CA LEU A 287 11.77 18.79 -15.56
C LEU A 287 13.07 18.14 -15.04
N ASP A 288 13.20 17.95 -13.73
CA ASP A 288 14.38 17.30 -13.13
C ASP A 288 14.54 15.82 -13.55
N ARG A 289 13.44 15.13 -13.88
CA ARG A 289 13.44 13.73 -14.33
C ARG A 289 13.73 13.57 -15.82
N THR A 290 13.50 14.61 -16.60
CA THR A 290 13.91 14.68 -18.00
C THR A 290 15.36 15.11 -18.15
N ASN A 291 15.95 14.93 -19.34
CA ASN A 291 17.29 15.44 -19.66
C ASN A 291 17.35 16.98 -19.84
N PHE A 292 16.47 17.73 -19.16
CA PHE A 292 16.52 19.19 -19.14
C PHE A 292 17.38 19.67 -17.96
N ALA A 293 18.27 20.62 -18.21
CA ALA A 293 18.92 21.35 -17.13
C ALA A 293 18.05 22.55 -16.76
N VAL A 294 17.53 22.60 -15.53
CA VAL A 294 16.85 23.78 -15.00
C VAL A 294 17.91 24.75 -14.48
N ASP A 295 18.18 25.82 -15.23
CA ASP A 295 19.20 26.81 -14.85
C ASP A 295 18.69 27.78 -13.77
N ASN A 296 17.41 28.13 -13.84
CA ASN A 296 16.78 29.05 -12.90
C ASN A 296 15.26 28.82 -12.83
N ARG A 297 14.63 29.34 -11.77
CA ARG A 297 13.18 29.35 -11.59
C ARG A 297 12.73 30.67 -10.97
N ASP A 298 11.72 31.29 -11.55
CA ASP A 298 11.05 32.47 -11.01
C ASP A 298 9.59 32.11 -10.72
N ARG A 299 9.29 31.86 -9.44
CA ARG A 299 7.94 31.46 -9.02
C ARG A 299 6.94 32.60 -9.12
N GLU A 300 7.37 33.84 -8.94
CA GLU A 300 6.47 35.00 -9.02
C GLU A 300 5.98 35.20 -10.46
N LYS A 301 6.85 34.96 -11.44
CA LYS A 301 6.48 34.97 -12.86
C LYS A 301 5.92 33.65 -13.37
N GLY A 302 6.04 32.58 -12.58
CA GLY A 302 5.67 31.22 -13.00
C GLY A 302 6.54 30.72 -14.15
N ILE A 303 7.86 30.97 -14.15
CA ILE A 303 8.77 30.59 -15.24
C ILE A 303 9.89 29.68 -14.74
N TYR A 304 10.07 28.55 -15.42
CA TYR A 304 11.29 27.75 -15.37
C TYR A 304 12.17 28.05 -16.59
N TYR A 305 13.45 28.32 -16.34
CA TYR A 305 14.46 28.52 -17.38
C TYR A 305 15.15 27.19 -17.61
N VAL A 306 14.94 26.60 -18.77
CA VAL A 306 15.40 25.24 -19.09
C VAL A 306 16.28 25.22 -20.32
N ARG A 307 17.39 24.50 -20.26
CA ARG A 307 18.23 24.19 -21.42
C ARG A 307 18.11 22.73 -21.79
N TYR A 308 17.99 22.49 -23.09
CA TYR A 308 18.02 21.14 -23.64
C TYR A 308 19.47 20.70 -23.87
N ALA A 309 19.90 19.66 -23.16
CA ALA A 309 21.15 18.99 -23.44
C ALA A 309 20.92 17.95 -24.55
N ASP A 310 21.10 18.32 -25.81
CA ASP A 310 21.03 17.37 -26.93
C ASP A 310 22.24 16.44 -26.91
N THR A 311 22.14 15.34 -26.14
CA THR A 311 23.21 14.33 -26.02
C THR A 311 23.47 13.60 -27.34
N MET A 312 22.53 13.62 -28.30
CA MET A 312 22.69 12.94 -29.60
C MET A 312 23.61 13.71 -30.57
N GLN A 313 23.67 15.03 -30.48
CA GLN A 313 24.64 15.81 -31.25
C GLN A 313 26.06 15.75 -30.67
N GLU A 314 26.22 15.62 -29.36
CA GLU A 314 27.53 15.44 -28.74
C GLU A 314 28.11 14.04 -29.02
N LEU A 315 27.31 12.98 -28.94
CA LEU A 315 27.76 11.61 -29.24
C LEU A 315 28.19 11.42 -30.71
N LYS A 316 27.54 12.10 -31.67
CA LYS A 316 28.00 12.09 -33.08
C LYS A 316 29.25 12.94 -33.32
N LYS A 317 29.51 13.95 -32.49
CA LYS A 317 30.70 14.81 -32.58
C LYS A 317 31.93 14.22 -31.90
N GLU A 318 31.76 13.31 -30.94
CA GLU A 318 32.84 12.59 -30.24
C GLU A 318 33.27 11.27 -30.91
N GLY A 319 32.72 10.94 -32.08
CA GLY A 319 33.25 9.83 -32.90
C GLY A 319 34.71 10.10 -33.31
N LEU A 320 35.51 9.03 -33.40
CA LEU A 320 36.97 8.99 -33.65
C LEU A 320 37.52 9.90 -34.79
N PHE A 321 36.66 10.48 -35.64
CA PHE A 321 37.02 11.40 -36.73
C PHE A 321 36.81 12.90 -36.41
N GLY A 322 36.12 13.25 -35.32
CA GLY A 322 35.82 14.64 -34.96
C GLY A 322 37.00 15.44 -34.37
N LYS A 323 38.01 14.73 -33.86
CA LYS A 323 39.16 15.35 -33.15
C LYS A 323 40.18 16.03 -34.06
N LEU A 324 40.16 15.76 -35.37
CA LEU A 324 41.13 16.34 -36.32
C LEU A 324 40.65 17.63 -37.01
N PHE A 325 39.38 18.02 -36.88
CA PHE A 325 38.80 19.14 -37.65
C PHE A 325 38.21 20.29 -36.82
N TYR A 326 38.43 20.31 -35.50
CA TYR A 326 37.76 21.26 -34.61
C TYR A 326 38.73 22.15 -33.83
N SER A 327 39.55 22.93 -34.56
CA SER A 327 40.14 24.15 -34.01
C SER A 327 39.27 25.34 -34.42
N GLY A 328 38.36 25.77 -33.54
CA GLY A 328 37.84 27.13 -33.60
C GLY A 328 36.35 27.36 -33.87
N SER A 329 35.44 26.48 -33.45
CA SER A 329 34.06 26.94 -33.24
C SER A 329 33.67 26.93 -31.77
N SER A 330 33.33 28.12 -31.29
CA SER A 330 32.65 28.38 -30.04
C SER A 330 31.52 27.38 -29.83
N LYS A 331 31.49 26.74 -28.65
CA LYS A 331 30.32 26.00 -28.16
C LYS A 331 29.11 26.90 -28.36
N LYS A 332 28.19 26.55 -29.27
CA LYS A 332 26.89 27.23 -29.33
C LYS A 332 26.27 27.01 -27.95
N PRO A 333 25.91 28.06 -27.21
CA PRO A 333 25.22 27.89 -25.94
C PRO A 333 23.95 27.07 -26.21
N ALA A 334 23.68 26.08 -25.36
CA ALA A 334 22.44 25.33 -25.45
C ALA A 334 21.27 26.33 -25.44
N GLN A 335 20.34 26.17 -26.38
CA GLN A 335 19.19 27.05 -26.50
C GLN A 335 18.39 27.00 -25.19
N GLU A 336 18.16 28.18 -24.61
CA GLU A 336 17.33 28.33 -23.42
C GLU A 336 15.87 28.47 -23.84
N PHE A 337 15.00 27.72 -23.17
CA PHE A 337 13.56 27.75 -23.32
C PHE A 337 12.92 28.18 -22.00
N LEU A 338 11.77 28.83 -22.09
CA LEU A 338 11.01 29.28 -20.92
C LEU A 338 9.76 28.43 -20.79
N VAL A 339 9.67 27.63 -19.72
CA VAL A 339 8.45 26.88 -19.40
C VAL A 339 7.62 27.73 -18.45
N ASN A 340 6.50 28.25 -18.95
CA ASN A 340 5.56 29.04 -18.16
C ASN A 340 4.48 28.15 -17.54
N VAL A 341 4.22 28.36 -16.25
CA VAL A 341 3.17 27.72 -15.45
C VAL A 341 2.24 28.82 -14.98
N ARG A 342 0.98 28.80 -15.42
CA ARG A 342 0.01 29.88 -15.17
C ARG A 342 -1.34 29.35 -14.68
N SER A 343 -1.88 29.92 -13.61
CA SER A 343 -3.22 29.57 -13.13
C SER A 343 -4.28 30.05 -14.13
N LYS A 344 -5.23 29.18 -14.47
CA LYS A 344 -6.48 29.48 -15.19
C LYS A 344 -7.69 29.30 -14.25
N GLY A 345 -7.67 29.99 -13.12
CA GLY A 345 -8.63 29.82 -12.01
C GLY A 345 -8.04 29.03 -10.84
N ASP A 346 -8.90 28.63 -9.90
CA ASP A 346 -8.47 28.08 -8.59
C ASP A 346 -7.98 26.62 -8.66
N ALA A 347 -8.49 25.85 -9.62
CA ALA A 347 -8.24 24.40 -9.74
C ALA A 347 -7.75 23.98 -11.14
N LEU A 348 -7.32 24.94 -11.96
CA LEU A 348 -6.80 24.68 -13.30
C LEU A 348 -5.52 25.48 -13.49
N THR A 349 -4.43 24.81 -13.89
CA THR A 349 -3.15 25.44 -14.20
C THR A 349 -2.71 25.00 -15.58
N GLN A 350 -2.33 25.95 -16.43
CA GLN A 350 -1.77 25.68 -17.74
C GLN A 350 -0.24 25.77 -17.74
N VAL A 351 0.41 24.86 -18.46
CA VAL A 351 1.84 24.86 -18.73
C VAL A 351 2.07 25.00 -20.24
N ALA A 352 2.98 25.87 -20.64
CA ALA A 352 3.36 26.08 -22.04
C ALA A 352 4.83 26.47 -22.13
N VAL A 353 5.47 26.20 -23.26
CA VAL A 353 6.76 26.83 -23.58
C VAL A 353 6.48 28.19 -24.21
N VAL A 354 7.17 29.23 -23.74
CA VAL A 354 7.00 30.60 -24.21
C VAL A 354 8.30 31.19 -24.74
N ASP A 355 8.18 32.15 -25.65
CA ASP A 355 9.29 32.94 -26.15
C ASP A 355 9.69 34.04 -25.15
N ALA A 356 10.72 34.83 -25.50
CA ALA A 356 11.20 35.94 -24.66
C ALA A 356 10.16 37.06 -24.45
N ASN A 357 9.10 37.10 -25.28
CA ASN A 357 8.00 38.05 -25.17
C ASN A 357 6.81 37.48 -24.38
N GLY A 358 6.91 36.24 -23.90
CA GLY A 358 5.84 35.53 -23.18
C GLY A 358 4.73 34.98 -24.09
N GLN A 359 4.93 34.96 -25.41
CA GLN A 359 4.01 34.31 -26.35
C GLN A 359 4.30 32.81 -26.41
N VAL A 360 3.27 31.99 -26.64
CA VAL A 360 3.47 30.53 -26.73
C VAL A 360 4.36 30.20 -27.92
N ASP A 361 5.44 29.48 -27.66
CA ASP A 361 6.38 29.02 -28.67
C ASP A 361 5.78 27.84 -29.44
N THR A 362 5.68 27.97 -30.76
CA THR A 362 5.11 26.96 -31.67
C THR A 362 6.18 26.15 -32.40
N SER A 363 7.45 26.32 -32.05
CA SER A 363 8.56 25.55 -32.61
C SER A 363 8.43 24.06 -32.32
N SER A 364 9.07 23.23 -33.16
CA SER A 364 9.14 21.78 -32.94
C SER A 364 9.79 21.42 -31.61
N ASP A 365 10.76 22.24 -31.17
CA ASP A 365 11.48 22.03 -29.91
C ASP A 365 10.56 22.31 -28.71
N ALA A 366 9.77 23.38 -28.76
CA ALA A 366 8.74 23.67 -27.76
C ALA A 366 7.69 22.55 -27.67
N GLN A 367 7.20 22.06 -28.82
CA GLN A 367 6.28 20.92 -28.87
C GLN A 367 6.90 19.65 -28.28
N HIS A 368 8.18 19.39 -28.55
CA HIS A 368 8.91 18.25 -27.98
C HIS A 368 9.06 18.35 -26.46
N ILE A 369 9.39 19.54 -25.94
CA ILE A 369 9.47 19.79 -24.49
C ILE A 369 8.12 19.53 -23.82
N VAL A 370 7.03 20.04 -24.41
CA VAL A 370 5.67 19.81 -23.91
C VAL A 370 5.30 18.33 -23.92
N SER A 371 5.68 17.59 -24.96
CA SER A 371 5.47 16.14 -25.02
C SER A 371 6.26 15.37 -23.96
N LEU A 372 7.50 15.77 -23.67
CA LEU A 372 8.32 15.15 -22.62
C LEU A 372 7.75 15.45 -21.23
N LEU A 373 7.32 16.69 -20.99
CA LEU A 373 6.63 17.08 -19.77
C LEU A 373 5.33 16.28 -19.59
N HIS A 374 4.52 16.15 -20.64
CA HIS A 374 3.29 15.36 -20.61
C HIS A 374 3.55 13.90 -20.21
N ALA A 375 4.61 13.29 -20.74
CA ALA A 375 4.99 11.92 -20.43
C ALA A 375 5.51 11.73 -19.00
N GLN A 376 6.10 12.76 -18.38
CA GLN A 376 6.57 12.71 -16.98
C GLN A 376 5.50 13.09 -15.97
N LEU A 377 4.51 13.88 -16.40
CA LEU A 377 3.43 14.30 -15.53
C LEU A 377 2.33 13.23 -15.42
N ASN A 378 2.19 12.31 -16.38
CA ASN A 378 1.27 11.15 -16.27
C ASN A 378 2.00 9.88 -15.81
#